data_AF-A0A9X2L4D1-F1
#
_entry.id   AF-A0A9X2L4D1-F1
#
_cell.length_a   1.000
_cell.length_b   1.000
_cell.length_c   1.000
_cell.angle_alpha   90.00
_cell.angle_beta   90.00
_cell.angle_gamma   90.00
#
_symmetry.space_group_name_H-M   'P 1'
#
loop_
_entity.id
_entity.type
_entity.pdbx_description
1 polymer ?
#
loop_
_entity_poly.entity_id
_entity_poly.type
_entity_poly.pdbx_seq_one_letter_code
_entity_poly.pdbx_strand_id
1 'polypeptide(L)'
;MVAISVGLALGLIVLGVVTMAGAGVRSLVMGKQDYKKIGMMAIPFVVFGIAYAISGEFSDAGVMTAALMMLGMVAAIVLTGLRGTFKF
;
A
#
# COMPACT_ATOMS: atom_id res chain seq x y z
N MET A 1 -28.89 -7.18 -22.68
CA MET A 1 -29.04 -6.78 -21.26
C MET A 1 -27.72 -6.90 -20.49
N VAL A 2 -27.07 -8.07 -20.48
CA VAL A 2 -25.79 -8.30 -19.77
C VAL A 2 -24.67 -7.32 -20.14
N ALA A 3 -24.43 -7.06 -21.43
CA ALA A 3 -23.35 -6.16 -21.86
C ALA A 3 -23.51 -4.71 -21.39
N ILE A 4 -24.75 -4.22 -21.30
CA ILE A 4 -25.05 -2.86 -20.82
C ILE A 4 -24.80 -2.76 -19.31
N SER A 5 -25.22 -3.77 -18.56
CA SER A 5 -24.98 -3.85 -17.11
C SER A 5 -23.50 -3.94 -16.77
N VAL A 6 -22.72 -4.73 -17.52
CA VAL A 6 -21.26 -4.84 -17.35
C VAL A 6 -20.56 -3.52 -17.71
N GLY A 7 -20.97 -2.87 -18.80
CA GLY A 7 -20.43 -1.57 -19.20
C GLY A 7 -20.69 -0.47 -18.17
N LEU A 8 -21.91 -0.43 -17.60
CA LEU A 8 -22.25 0.50 -16.52
C LEU A 8 -21.46 0.21 -15.24
N ALA A 9 -21.31 -1.06 -14.86
CA ALA A 9 -20.53 -1.44 -13.69
C ALA A 9 -19.07 -1.01 -13.82
N LEU A 10 -18.43 -1.27 -14.97
CA LEU A 10 -17.06 -0.82 -15.24
C LEU A 10 -16.97 0.71 -15.24
N GLY A 11 -17.93 1.41 -15.84
CA GLY A 11 -17.98 2.88 -15.83
C GLY A 11 -18.06 3.46 -14.42
N LEU A 12 -18.88 2.87 -13.55
CA LEU A 12 -19.01 3.28 -12.14
C LEU A 12 -17.73 3.00 -11.34
N ILE A 13 -17.06 1.87 -11.58
CA ILE A 13 -15.77 1.56 -10.96
C ILE A 13 -14.73 2.61 -11.33
N VAL A 14 -14.60 2.94 -12.63
CA VAL A 14 -13.65 3.95 -13.09
C VAL A 14 -13.97 5.32 -12.48
N LEU A 15 -15.24 5.73 -12.47
CA LEU A 15 -15.66 6.98 -11.84
C LEU A 15 -15.36 7.01 -10.34
N GLY A 16 -15.60 5.91 -9.63
CA GLY A 16 -15.24 5.75 -8.23
C GLY A 16 -13.74 5.95 -8.00
N VAL A 17 -12.90 5.30 -8.81
CA VAL A 17 -11.44 5.42 -8.71
C VAL A 17 -10.98 6.86 -8.98
N VAL A 18 -11.50 7.51 -10.03
CA VAL A 18 -11.14 8.89 -10.38
C VAL A 18 -11.53 9.88 -9.29
N THR A 19 -12.74 9.74 -8.73
CA THR A 19 -13.21 10.62 -7.65
C THR A 19 -12.41 10.43 -6.36
N MET A 20 -12.06 9.19 -6.00
CA MET A 20 -11.17 8.90 -4.87
C MET A 20 -9.78 9.51 -5.06
N ALA A 21 -9.20 9.38 -6.25
CA ALA A 21 -7.90 9.98 -6.57
C ALA A 21 -7.94 11.51 -6.42
N GLY A 22 -8.96 12.17 -6.98
CA GLY A 22 -9.14 13.61 -6.86
C GLY A 22 -9.33 14.09 -5.42
N ALA A 23 -10.11 13.37 -4.61
CA ALA A 23 -10.30 13.66 -3.19
C ALA A 23 -9.00 13.48 -2.39
N GLY A 24 -8.21 12.46 -2.71
CA GLY A 24 -6.88 12.22 -2.15
C GLY A 24 -5.94 13.39 -2.44
N VAL A 25 -5.78 13.78 -3.71
CA VAL A 25 -4.94 14.92 -4.11
C VAL A 25 -5.38 16.22 -3.43
N ARG A 26 -6.69 16.50 -3.39
CA ARG A 26 -7.22 17.69 -2.70
C ARG A 26 -6.89 17.67 -1.21
N SER A 27 -6.94 16.52 -0.56
CA SER A 27 -6.61 16.37 0.86
C SER A 27 -5.12 16.61 1.13
N LEU A 28 -4.25 16.21 0.20
CA LEU A 28 -2.81 16.51 0.23
C LEU A 28 -2.52 18.00 0.08
N VAL A 29 -3.14 18.66 -0.90
CA VAL A 29 -2.95 20.10 -1.17
C VAL A 29 -3.46 20.96 -0.01
N MET A 30 -4.55 20.55 0.63
CA MET A 30 -5.09 21.24 1.82
C MET A 30 -4.30 20.95 3.10
N GLY A 31 -3.20 20.18 3.04
CA GLY A 31 -2.37 19.85 4.20
C GLY A 31 -3.10 19.05 5.29
N LYS A 32 -4.27 18.48 4.98
CA LYS A 32 -5.09 17.71 5.95
C LYS A 32 -4.50 16.35 6.29
N GLN A 33 -3.45 15.95 5.59
CA GLN A 33 -2.88 14.63 5.66
C GLN A 33 -1.39 14.72 6.00
N ASP A 34 -0.96 14.00 7.03
CA ASP A 34 0.44 13.98 7.45
C ASP A 34 1.31 13.29 6.39
N TYR A 35 2.26 14.01 5.78
CA TYR A 35 3.20 13.46 4.78
C TYR A 35 3.93 12.21 5.26
N LYS A 36 4.23 12.14 6.57
CA LYS A 36 4.82 10.95 7.20
C LYS A 36 3.91 9.72 7.08
N LYS A 37 2.60 9.88 7.28
CA LYS A 37 1.63 8.77 7.18
C LYS A 37 1.44 8.32 5.74
N ILE A 38 1.44 9.26 4.79
CA ILE A 38 1.38 8.95 3.35
C ILE A 38 2.61 8.15 2.92
N GLY A 39 3.81 8.58 3.34
CA GLY A 39 5.04 7.85 3.08
C GLY A 39 5.01 6.43 3.64
N MET A 40 4.47 6.24 4.85
CA MET A 40 4.32 4.90 5.45
C MET A 40 3.36 4.00 4.66
N MET A 41 2.28 4.56 4.09
CA MET A 41 1.35 3.81 3.24
C MET A 41 1.98 3.41 1.89
N ALA A 42 3.01 4.11 1.42
CA ALA A 42 3.72 3.79 0.18
C ALA A 42 4.74 2.65 0.33
N ILE A 43 5.13 2.28 1.56
CA ILE A 43 6.17 1.29 1.84
C ILE A 43 5.96 -0.04 1.09
N PRO A 44 4.75 -0.65 1.06
CA PRO A 44 4.53 -1.90 0.34
C PRO A 44 4.83 -1.80 -1.15
N PHE A 45 4.49 -0.66 -1.77
CA PHE A 45 4.74 -0.42 -3.20
C PHE A 45 6.23 -0.23 -3.50
N VAL A 46 6.95 0.44 -2.60
CA VAL A 46 8.40 0.63 -2.74
C VAL A 46 9.12 -0.72 -2.64
N VAL A 47 8.76 -1.54 -1.64
CA VAL A 47 9.37 -2.86 -1.47
C VAL A 47 9.03 -3.79 -2.64
N PHE A 48 7.79 -3.75 -3.12
CA PHE A 48 7.41 -4.48 -4.33
C PHE A 48 8.19 -4.01 -5.57
N GLY A 49 8.32 -2.71 -5.77
CA GLY A 49 9.10 -2.16 -6.89
C GLY A 49 10.56 -2.62 -6.86
N ILE A 50 11.17 -2.63 -5.67
CA ILE A 50 12.55 -3.12 -5.49
C ILE A 50 12.62 -4.64 -5.73
N ALA A 51 11.72 -5.42 -5.15
CA ALA A 51 11.67 -6.87 -5.33
C ALA A 51 11.48 -7.25 -6.81
N TYR A 52 10.63 -6.52 -7.53
CA TYR A 52 10.42 -6.70 -8.96
C TYR A 52 11.65 -6.31 -9.79
N ALA A 53 12.32 -5.21 -9.45
CA ALA A 53 13.55 -4.81 -10.13
C ALA A 53 14.68 -5.84 -9.98
N ILE A 54 14.67 -6.63 -8.90
CA ILE A 54 15.66 -7.69 -8.66
C ILE A 54 15.23 -9.00 -9.31
N SER A 55 13.97 -9.41 -9.13
CA SER A 55 13.48 -10.73 -9.51
C SER A 55 13.09 -10.84 -10.99
N GLY A 56 12.71 -9.74 -11.63
CA GLY A 56 12.24 -9.71 -13.02
C GLY A 56 10.89 -10.39 -13.28
N GLU A 57 10.35 -11.12 -12.29
CA GLU A 57 9.08 -11.85 -12.38
C GLU A 57 8.09 -11.37 -11.31
N PHE A 58 6.82 -11.20 -11.69
CA PHE A 58 5.78 -10.65 -10.81
C PHE A 58 5.41 -11.57 -9.65
N SER A 59 5.40 -12.88 -9.91
CA SER A 59 5.11 -13.95 -8.95
C SER A 59 6.12 -13.90 -7.79
N ASP A 60 7.39 -14.02 -8.12
CA ASP A 60 8.49 -14.06 -7.15
C ASP A 60 8.65 -12.73 -6.41
N ALA A 61 8.50 -11.60 -7.11
CA ALA A 61 8.49 -10.27 -6.49
C ALA A 61 7.36 -10.13 -5.46
N GLY A 62 6.17 -10.66 -5.76
CA GLY A 62 5.03 -10.65 -4.84
C GLY A 62 5.31 -11.47 -3.58
N VAL A 63 5.85 -12.68 -3.74
CA VAL A 63 6.22 -13.56 -2.61
C VAL A 63 7.32 -12.92 -1.78
N MET A 64 8.36 -12.38 -2.41
CA MET A 64 9.48 -11.73 -1.74
C MET A 64 9.03 -10.49 -0.95
N THR A 65 8.12 -9.69 -1.52
CA THR A 65 7.53 -8.53 -0.83
C THR A 65 6.77 -8.96 0.42
N ALA A 66 5.92 -9.99 0.30
CA ALA A 66 5.17 -10.51 1.43
C ALA A 66 6.10 -11.04 2.53
N ALA A 67 7.16 -11.78 2.15
CA ALA A 67 8.17 -12.28 3.07
C ALA A 67 8.90 -11.14 3.81
N LEU A 68 9.33 -10.10 3.10
CA LEU A 68 10.00 -8.94 3.69
C LEU A 68 9.11 -8.17 4.66
N MET A 69 7.83 -7.99 4.32
CA MET A 69 6.87 -7.34 5.23
C MET A 69 6.64 -8.15 6.50
N MET A 70 6.48 -9.47 6.36
CA MET A 70 6.32 -10.37 7.50
C MET A 70 7.56 -10.36 8.42
N LEU A 71 8.75 -10.40 7.83
CA LEU A 71 10.01 -10.26 8.59
C LEU A 71 10.07 -8.91 9.32
N GLY A 72 9.69 -7.83 8.66
CA GLY A 72 9.61 -6.50 9.28
C GLY A 72 8.65 -6.46 10.46
N MET A 73 7.48 -7.11 10.35
CA MET A 73 6.53 -7.23 11.46
C MET A 73 7.12 -7.99 12.64
N VAL A 74 7.76 -9.14 12.40
CA VAL A 74 8.40 -9.93 13.46
C VAL A 74 9.48 -9.11 14.15
N ALA A 75 10.34 -8.43 13.39
CA ALA A 75 11.36 -7.55 13.95
C ALA A 75 10.74 -6.42 14.78
N ALA A 76 9.67 -5.78 14.30
CA ALA A 76 8.96 -4.73 15.03
C ALA A 76 8.35 -5.25 16.35
N ILE A 77 7.79 -6.46 16.35
CA ILE A 77 7.25 -7.09 17.57
C ILE A 77 8.37 -7.36 18.57
N VAL A 78 9.50 -7.90 18.13
CA VAL A 78 10.65 -8.15 19.03
C VAL A 78 11.15 -6.83 19.63
N LEU A 79 11.34 -5.79 18.80
CA LEU A 79 11.82 -4.50 19.27
C LEU A 79 10.85 -3.80 20.24
N THR A 80 9.54 -3.86 19.95
CA THR A 80 8.53 -3.28 20.84
C THR A 80 8.36 -4.09 22.12
N GLY A 81 8.43 -5.42 22.07
CA GLY A 81 8.44 -6.31 23.23
C GLY A 81 9.65 -6.09 24.14
N LEU A 82 10.84 -5.90 23.57
CA LEU A 82 12.06 -5.56 24.31
C LEU A 82 11.94 -4.21 25.02
N ARG A 83 11.41 -3.16 24.34
CA ARG A 83 11.16 -1.85 24.99
C ARG A 83 10.17 -1.96 26.14
N GLY A 84 9.06 -2.70 25.96
CA GLY A 84 8.06 -2.90 26.99
C GLY A 84 8.58 -3.66 28.22
N THR A 85 9.47 -4.64 28.00
CA THR A 85 10.03 -5.49 29.06
C THR A 85 11.14 -4.78 29.83
N PHE A 86 12.02 -4.07 29.13
CA PHE A 86 13.17 -3.44 29.76
C PHE A 86 12.96 -1.97 30.17
N LYS A 87 11.76 -1.40 29.95
CA LYS A 87 11.41 0.00 30.28
C LYS A 87 12.52 1.00 29.90
N PHE A 88 12.99 0.91 28.66
CA PHE A 88 13.80 1.95 28.03
C PHE A 88 12.90 2.91 27.24
#